data_AF-A0A9X7TZM9-F1
#
_entry.id   AF-A0A9X7TZM9-F1
#
_cell.length_a   1.000
_cell.length_b   1.000
_cell.length_c   1.000
_cell.angle_alpha   90.00
_cell.angle_beta   90.00
_cell.angle_gamma   90.00
#
_symmetry.space_group_name_H-M   'P 1'
#
loop_
_entity.id
_entity.type
_entity.pdbx_description
1 polymer ?
#
loop_
_entity_poly.entity_id
_entity_poly.type
_entity_poly.pdbx_seq_one_letter_code
_entity_poly.pdbx_strand_id
1 'polypeptide(L)'
;MKKFKKLLHSEHPQHEILAFAMMGIGLILICNDFYFFWPPFAVGFLNDDLVGGVFITDGILLLRWALSASGKIYANRNLLVITAGLLAFEATAEFCHGYVSGRPHMLMAGFLEIVVLLFVFSIIGKTKKHNY
;
A
#
# COMPACT_ATOMS: atom_id res chain seq x y z
N MET A 1 -22.14 -1.30 11.66
CA MET A 1 -20.91 -1.06 12.45
C MET A 1 -20.42 -2.26 13.26
N LYS A 2 -21.28 -3.03 13.97
CA LYS A 2 -20.84 -4.19 14.78
C LYS A 2 -20.20 -5.36 14.01
N LYS A 3 -20.58 -5.62 12.74
CA LYS A 3 -20.00 -6.70 11.91
C LYS A 3 -18.54 -6.44 11.48
N PHE A 4 -18.18 -5.20 11.15
CA PHE A 4 -16.81 -4.83 10.76
C PHE A 4 -15.81 -4.95 11.92
N LYS A 5 -16.24 -4.63 13.15
CA LYS A 5 -15.45 -4.86 14.37
C LYS A 5 -15.13 -6.34 14.63
N LYS A 6 -15.81 -7.27 13.96
CA LYS A 6 -15.56 -8.71 14.08
C LYS A 6 -14.55 -9.21 13.03
N LEU A 7 -14.32 -8.44 11.97
CA LEU A 7 -13.35 -8.74 10.92
C LEU A 7 -11.96 -8.18 11.24
N LEU A 8 -11.91 -7.04 11.94
CA LEU A 8 -10.67 -6.42 12.39
C LEU A 8 -10.43 -6.80 13.85
N HIS A 9 -9.35 -7.54 14.14
CA HIS A 9 -9.23 -8.34 15.36
C HIS A 9 -8.16 -7.82 16.36
N SER A 10 -7.47 -6.72 16.06
CA SER A 10 -6.43 -6.15 16.92
C SER A 10 -6.77 -4.78 17.53
N GLU A 11 -5.93 -4.36 18.48
CA GLU A 11 -5.83 -2.99 19.00
C GLU A 11 -5.42 -1.97 17.92
N HIS A 12 -5.04 -2.44 16.72
CA HIS A 12 -4.49 -1.63 15.63
C HIS A 12 -5.27 -1.78 14.31
N PRO A 13 -6.60 -1.51 14.29
CA PRO A 13 -7.44 -1.76 13.11
C PRO A 13 -7.03 -0.94 11.88
N GLN A 14 -6.33 0.18 12.05
CA GLN A 14 -5.81 0.98 10.93
C GLN A 14 -4.69 0.25 10.17
N HIS A 15 -3.83 -0.49 10.88
CA HIS A 15 -2.74 -1.25 10.26
C HIS A 15 -3.27 -2.50 9.55
N GLU A 16 -4.32 -3.11 10.07
CA GLU A 16 -5.01 -4.22 9.39
C GLU A 16 -5.68 -3.77 8.09
N ILE A 17 -6.41 -2.64 8.11
CA ILE A 17 -7.02 -2.08 6.89
C ILE A 17 -5.93 -1.78 5.85
N LEU A 18 -4.83 -1.15 6.28
CA LEU A 18 -3.71 -0.84 5.41
C LEU A 18 -3.06 -2.11 4.85
N ALA A 19 -2.88 -3.14 5.68
CA ALA A 19 -2.34 -4.42 5.25
C ALA A 19 -3.18 -5.07 4.15
N PHE A 20 -4.51 -5.08 4.30
CA PHE A 20 -5.40 -5.60 3.27
C PHE A 20 -5.38 -4.77 1.99
N ALA A 21 -5.27 -3.44 2.10
CA ALA A 21 -5.09 -2.59 0.93
C ALA A 21 -3.80 -2.93 0.16
N MET A 22 -2.66 -3.04 0.86
CA MET A 22 -1.38 -3.39 0.25
C MET A 22 -1.39 -4.78 -0.39
N MET A 23 -2.00 -5.78 0.26
CA MET A 23 -2.16 -7.12 -0.33
C MET A 23 -3.08 -7.10 -1.54
N GLY A 24 -4.16 -6.31 -1.52
CA GLY A 24 -5.07 -6.16 -2.65
C GLY A 24 -4.40 -5.52 -3.86
N ILE A 25 -3.65 -4.45 -3.64
CA ILE A 25 -2.82 -3.79 -4.65
C ILE A 25 -1.83 -4.79 -5.26
N GLY A 26 -1.03 -5.45 -4.42
CA GLY A 26 -0.03 -6.41 -4.91
C GLY A 26 -0.65 -7.57 -5.70
N LEU A 27 -1.85 -8.02 -5.31
CA LEU A 27 -2.58 -9.05 -6.06
C LEU A 27 -3.06 -8.54 -7.42
N ILE A 28 -3.51 -7.28 -7.52
CA ILE A 28 -3.90 -6.66 -8.80
C ILE A 28 -2.70 -6.62 -9.75
N LEU A 29 -1.51 -6.26 -9.24
CA LEU A 29 -0.28 -6.19 -10.03
C LEU A 29 0.14 -7.58 -10.54
N ILE A 30 0.15 -8.60 -9.67
CA ILE A 30 0.47 -9.99 -10.07
C ILE A 30 -0.55 -10.56 -11.06
N CYS A 31 -1.83 -10.22 -10.90
CA CYS A 31 -2.87 -10.73 -11.79
C CYS A 31 -2.95 -10.00 -13.13
N ASN A 32 -2.11 -8.97 -13.36
CA ASN A 32 -2.18 -8.15 -14.56
C ASN A 32 -0.80 -7.87 -15.16
N ASP A 33 -0.34 -8.81 -15.99
CA ASP A 33 0.95 -8.78 -16.70
C ASP A 33 1.17 -7.54 -17.59
N PHE A 34 0.12 -6.78 -17.89
CA PHE A 34 0.16 -5.59 -18.75
C PHE A 34 -0.47 -4.37 -18.08
N TYR A 35 -0.44 -4.31 -16.75
CA TYR A 35 -0.94 -3.17 -15.99
C TYR A 35 -0.20 -1.89 -16.40
N PHE A 36 1.13 -1.91 -16.28
CA PHE A 36 1.99 -0.84 -16.76
C PHE A 36 2.35 -1.07 -18.24
N PHE A 37 2.31 -0.04 -19.06
CA PHE A 37 2.62 -0.11 -20.49
C PHE A 37 3.58 1.00 -20.95
N TRP A 38 4.05 1.83 -20.03
CA TRP A 38 4.97 2.94 -20.29
C TRP A 38 5.88 3.22 -19.06
N PRO A 39 7.15 3.64 -19.23
CA PRO A 39 7.86 3.77 -20.48
C PRO A 39 8.30 2.40 -21.03
N PRO A 40 8.40 2.22 -22.36
CA PRO A 40 8.63 0.91 -22.99
C PRO A 40 9.84 0.14 -22.46
N PHE A 41 10.89 0.84 -22.04
CA PHE A 41 12.11 0.22 -21.51
C PHE A 41 11.95 -0.35 -20.08
N ALA A 42 10.93 0.07 -19.34
CA ALA A 42 10.69 -0.33 -17.94
C ALA A 42 9.48 -1.26 -17.77
N VAL A 43 8.64 -1.43 -18.80
CA VAL A 43 7.41 -2.24 -18.75
C VAL A 43 7.67 -3.66 -18.22
N GLY A 44 8.74 -4.31 -18.68
CA GLY A 44 9.08 -5.66 -18.23
C GLY A 44 9.43 -5.75 -16.75
N PHE A 45 10.03 -4.69 -16.18
CA PHE A 45 10.33 -4.64 -14.76
C PHE A 45 9.08 -4.27 -13.93
N LEU A 46 8.29 -3.30 -14.40
CA LEU A 46 7.12 -2.81 -13.66
C LEU A 46 6.00 -3.85 -13.53
N ASN A 47 5.84 -4.73 -14.51
CA ASN A 47 4.87 -5.83 -14.47
C ASN A 47 5.48 -7.16 -14.06
N ASP A 48 6.71 -7.18 -13.53
CA ASP A 48 7.24 -8.38 -12.93
C ASP A 48 6.42 -8.72 -11.67
N ASP A 49 5.99 -9.97 -11.53
CA ASP A 49 5.26 -10.47 -10.35
C ASP A 49 5.99 -10.15 -9.03
N LEU A 50 7.32 -9.98 -9.07
CA LEU A 50 8.12 -9.56 -7.94
C LEU A 50 7.69 -8.18 -7.41
N VAL A 51 7.28 -7.25 -8.27
CA VAL A 51 6.79 -5.93 -7.86
C VAL A 51 5.53 -6.10 -7.02
N GLY A 52 4.51 -6.79 -7.52
CA GLY A 52 3.31 -7.07 -6.72
C GLY A 52 3.60 -7.92 -5.48
N GLY A 53 4.58 -8.83 -5.55
CA GLY A 53 5.08 -9.61 -4.42
C GLY A 53 5.65 -8.75 -3.28
N VAL A 54 6.31 -7.63 -3.59
CA VAL A 54 6.79 -6.67 -2.58
C VAL A 54 5.61 -6.03 -1.85
N PHE A 55 4.55 -5.63 -2.54
CA PHE A 55 3.34 -5.06 -1.93
C PHE A 55 2.62 -6.07 -1.03
N ILE A 56 2.48 -7.32 -1.49
CA ILE A 56 1.90 -8.40 -0.67
C ILE A 56 2.76 -8.63 0.58
N THR A 57 4.08 -8.69 0.42
CA THR A 57 5.02 -8.92 1.54
C THR A 57 4.92 -7.80 2.57
N ASP A 58 4.90 -6.54 2.15
CA ASP A 58 4.71 -5.38 3.04
C ASP A 58 3.37 -5.47 3.78
N GLY A 59 2.28 -5.79 3.08
CA GLY A 59 0.96 -6.01 3.69
C GLY A 59 0.95 -7.12 4.74
N ILE A 60 1.61 -8.25 4.47
CA ILE A 60 1.76 -9.34 5.46
C ILE A 60 2.54 -8.87 6.69
N LEU A 61 3.63 -8.11 6.50
CA LEU A 61 4.43 -7.60 7.62
C LEU A 61 3.65 -6.60 8.47
N LEU A 62 2.87 -5.71 7.84
CA LEU A 62 1.95 -4.80 8.54
C LEU A 62 0.90 -5.57 9.35
N LEU A 63 0.30 -6.61 8.76
CA LEU A 63 -0.70 -7.43 9.46
C LEU A 63 -0.08 -8.16 10.65
N ARG A 64 1.10 -8.77 10.46
CA ARG A 64 1.83 -9.44 11.55
C ARG A 64 2.22 -8.48 12.65
N TRP A 65 2.60 -7.24 12.31
CA TRP A 65 2.87 -6.20 13.30
C TRP A 65 1.60 -5.83 14.07
N ALA A 66 0.47 -5.62 13.38
CA ALA A 66 -0.81 -5.27 13.99
C ALA A 66 -1.31 -6.33 14.97
N LEU A 67 -1.07 -7.61 14.68
CA LEU A 67 -1.46 -8.75 15.51
C LEU A 67 -0.46 -9.05 16.64
N SER A 68 0.70 -8.39 16.68
CA SER A 68 1.74 -8.68 17.68
C SER A 68 1.49 -7.95 18.99
N ALA A 69 1.47 -8.70 20.10
CA ALA A 69 1.28 -8.17 21.45
C ALA A 69 2.47 -7.32 21.97
N SER A 70 3.62 -7.32 21.28
CA SER A 70 4.85 -6.63 21.73
C SER A 70 5.33 -5.52 20.78
N GLY A 71 4.44 -5.00 19.91
CA GLY A 71 4.77 -4.19 18.74
C GLY A 71 5.84 -3.12 18.98
N LYS A 72 7.07 -3.38 18.56
CA LYS A 72 8.18 -2.41 18.66
C LYS A 72 7.85 -1.18 17.81
N ILE A 73 7.87 0.01 18.42
CA ILE A 73 7.53 1.28 17.76
C ILE A 73 8.41 1.54 16.53
N TYR A 74 9.71 1.19 16.60
CA TYR A 74 10.65 1.34 15.49
C TYR A 74 10.30 0.45 14.29
N ALA A 75 9.88 -0.79 14.55
CA ALA A 75 9.47 -1.71 13.49
C ALA A 75 8.23 -1.18 12.76
N ASN A 76 7.27 -0.60 13.50
CA ASN A 76 6.10 0.03 12.91
C ASN A 76 6.47 1.19 11.97
N ARG A 77 7.30 2.12 12.47
CA ARG A 77 7.69 3.30 11.70
C ARG A 77 8.40 2.93 10.40
N ASN A 78 9.29 1.95 10.45
CA ASN A 78 10.00 1.51 9.24
C ASN A 78 9.04 0.89 8.23
N LEU A 79 8.10 0.05 8.69
CA LEU A 79 7.06 -0.51 7.81
C LEU A 79 6.23 0.59 7.16
N LEU A 80 5.69 1.53 7.95
CA LEU A 80 4.86 2.61 7.42
C LEU A 80 5.62 3.53 6.42
N VAL A 81 6.93 3.74 6.62
CA VAL A 81 7.77 4.49 5.66
C VAL A 81 7.97 3.71 4.36
N ILE A 82 8.18 2.39 4.44
CA ILE A 82 8.27 1.51 3.27
C ILE A 82 6.94 1.53 2.52
N THR A 83 5.81 1.33 3.20
CA THR A 83 4.47 1.40 2.63
C THR A 83 4.23 2.74 1.92
N ALA A 84 4.60 3.85 2.55
CA ALA A 84 4.47 5.17 1.93
C ALA A 84 5.31 5.32 0.66
N GLY A 85 6.53 4.77 0.66
CA GLY A 85 7.39 4.75 -0.53
C GLY A 85 6.82 3.93 -1.67
N LEU A 86 6.26 2.76 -1.38
CA LEU A 86 5.61 1.88 -2.36
C LEU A 86 4.38 2.55 -3.00
N LEU A 87 3.48 3.10 -2.18
CA LEU A 87 2.30 3.82 -2.67
C LEU A 87 2.66 5.06 -3.48
N ALA A 88 3.69 5.81 -3.06
CA ALA A 88 4.15 6.98 -3.82
C ALA A 88 4.76 6.59 -5.18
N PHE A 89 5.51 5.49 -5.21
CA PHE A 89 6.06 4.94 -6.45
C PHE A 89 4.94 4.51 -7.41
N GLU A 90 3.98 3.73 -6.93
CA GLU A 90 2.85 3.26 -7.73
C GLU A 90 1.99 4.42 -8.24
N ALA A 91 1.58 5.34 -7.36
CA ALA A 91 0.77 6.48 -7.77
C ALA A 91 1.48 7.33 -8.83
N THR A 92 2.79 7.52 -8.70
CA THR A 92 3.59 8.25 -9.71
C THR A 92 3.58 7.51 -11.04
N ALA A 93 3.79 6.18 -11.02
CA ALA A 93 3.72 5.36 -12.23
C ALA A 93 2.34 5.49 -12.89
N GLU A 94 1.26 5.34 -12.14
CA GLU A 94 -0.11 5.41 -12.64
C GLU A 94 -0.47 6.79 -13.19
N PHE A 95 -0.06 7.88 -12.54
CA PHE A 95 -0.23 9.23 -13.08
C PHE A 95 0.56 9.42 -14.38
N CYS A 96 1.80 8.94 -14.48
CA CYS A 96 2.55 8.97 -15.72
C CYS A 96 1.82 8.22 -16.84
N HIS A 97 1.28 7.03 -16.55
CA HIS A 97 0.52 6.25 -17.51
C HIS A 97 -0.78 6.94 -17.93
N GLY A 98 -1.55 7.46 -16.97
CA GLY A 98 -2.78 8.18 -17.21
C GLY A 98 -2.56 9.43 -18.05
N TYR A 99 -1.50 10.18 -17.78
CA TYR A 99 -1.10 11.35 -18.56
C TYR A 99 -0.70 10.98 -20.00
N VAL A 100 0.16 9.97 -20.17
CA VAL A 100 0.69 9.59 -21.49
C VAL A 100 -0.36 8.90 -22.37
N SER A 101 -1.22 8.05 -21.79
CA SER A 101 -2.20 7.26 -22.55
C SER A 101 -3.60 7.87 -22.61
N GLY A 102 -3.88 8.89 -21.80
CA GLY A 102 -5.23 9.42 -21.63
C GLY A 102 -6.22 8.42 -21.01
N ARG A 103 -5.75 7.33 -20.38
CA ARG A 103 -6.62 6.30 -19.78
C ARG A 103 -7.09 6.76 -18.39
N PRO A 104 -8.40 7.04 -18.22
CA PRO A 104 -8.91 7.61 -16.97
C PRO A 104 -8.82 6.65 -15.78
N HIS A 105 -8.84 5.34 -16.00
CA HIS A 105 -8.70 4.37 -14.91
C HIS A 105 -7.32 4.45 -14.24
N MET A 106 -6.26 4.77 -14.97
CA MET A 106 -4.91 4.97 -14.43
C MET A 106 -4.78 6.25 -13.60
N LEU A 107 -5.62 7.25 -13.85
CA LEU A 107 -5.68 8.44 -13.00
C LEU A 107 -6.56 8.22 -11.75
N MET A 108 -7.45 7.23 -11.80
CA MET A 108 -8.36 6.88 -10.69
C MET A 108 -7.71 5.93 -9.69
N ALA A 109 -7.08 4.85 -10.16
CA ALA A 109 -5.89 4.31 -9.49
C ALA A 109 -4.89 5.46 -9.35
N GLY A 110 -3.86 5.46 -8.54
CA GLY A 110 -3.01 6.66 -8.40
C GLY A 110 -3.68 7.74 -7.56
N PHE A 111 -4.86 8.27 -7.93
CA PHE A 111 -5.65 9.07 -6.99
C PHE A 111 -6.05 8.25 -5.75
N LEU A 112 -6.53 7.03 -5.94
CA LEU A 112 -6.80 6.10 -4.85
C LEU A 112 -5.53 5.86 -4.01
N GLU A 113 -4.38 5.74 -4.67
CA GLU A 113 -3.12 5.36 -4.03
C GLU A 113 -2.60 6.55 -3.20
N ILE A 114 -2.84 7.78 -3.65
CA ILE A 114 -2.66 9.00 -2.85
C ILE A 114 -3.59 9.03 -1.63
N VAL A 115 -4.85 8.61 -1.76
CA VAL A 115 -5.77 8.53 -0.60
C VAL A 115 -5.23 7.52 0.43
N VAL A 116 -4.75 6.36 0.00
CA VAL A 116 -4.12 5.38 0.89
C VAL A 116 -2.82 5.94 1.47
N LEU A 117 -2.00 6.65 0.70
CA LEU A 117 -0.78 7.29 1.19
C LEU A 117 -1.07 8.34 2.28
N LEU A 118 -2.10 9.16 2.10
CA LEU A 118 -2.56 10.12 3.12
C LEU A 118 -3.05 9.38 4.37
N PHE A 119 -3.69 8.22 4.21
CA PHE A 119 -4.05 7.36 5.34
C PHE A 119 -2.81 6.84 6.09
N VAL A 120 -1.75 6.43 5.38
CA VAL A 120 -0.45 6.07 6.00
C VAL A 120 0.13 7.25 6.79
N PHE A 121 0.17 8.45 6.22
CA PHE A 121 0.66 9.64 6.94
C PHE A 121 -0.18 9.98 8.18
N SER A 122 -1.50 9.76 8.13
CA SER A 122 -2.38 9.90 9.29
C SER A 122 -2.00 8.93 10.43
N ILE A 123 -1.65 7.68 10.09
CA ILE A 123 -1.16 6.68 11.06
C ILE A 123 0.18 7.14 11.65
N ILE A 124 1.16 7.48 10.80
CA ILE A 124 2.48 7.96 11.23
C ILE A 124 2.38 9.17 12.17
N GLY A 125 1.52 10.14 11.82
CA GLY A 125 1.28 11.34 12.62
C GLY A 125 0.75 11.04 14.02
N LYS A 126 -0.16 10.06 14.13
CA LYS A 126 -0.69 9.59 15.43
C LYS A 126 0.37 8.88 16.26
N THR A 127 1.22 8.07 15.63
CA THR A 127 2.33 7.39 16.31
C THR A 127 3.36 8.36 16.88
N LYS A 128 3.57 9.55 16.28
CA LYS A 128 4.46 10.58 16.84
C LYS A 128 3.87 11.31 18.05
N LYS A 129 2.54 11.40 18.16
CA LYS A 129 1.85 12.17 19.21
C LYS A 129 1.70 11.41 20.53
N HIS A 130 1.79 10.08 20.50
CA HIS A 130 1.70 9.18 21.67
C HIS A 130 3.07 8.60 22.06
N ASN A 131 4.13 9.42 22.09
CA ASN A 131 5.35 9.02 22.78
C ASN A 131 5.02 8.93 24.29
N TYR A 132 4.97 7.71 24.82
CA TYR A 132 5.16 7.44 26.25
C TYR A 132 6.58 7.83 26.67
#